data_AF-A0AAW1F1M1-F1
#
_entry.id   AF-A0AAW1F1M1-F1
#
_cell.length_a   1.000
_cell.length_b   1.000
_cell.length_c   1.000
_cell.angle_alpha   90.00
_cell.angle_beta   90.00
_cell.angle_gamma   90.00
#
_symmetry.space_group_name_H-M   'P 1'
#
loop_
_entity.id
_entity.type
_entity.pdbx_description
1 polymer ?
#
loop_
_entity_poly.entity_id
_entity_poly.type
_entity_poly.pdbx_seq_one_letter_code
_entity_poly.pdbx_strand_id
1 'polypeptide(L)'
;MLQLPSHKLIHDVPTRWNSNYDMLERYLEQQAAIYSALTDKTLKKNIRNIVTSSDADVKIAEEVLQVLKPLKTITTLLSTETTPSVSMILPLKTRILQSMAPSEDDCTVTRDVKAAIRGDLNPRYTAPLIYKTTFIDLLH
;
A
#
# COMPACT_ATOMS: atom_id res chain seq x y z
N MET A 1 -28.78 -7.87 6.80
CA MET A 1 -27.88 -7.52 5.68
C MET A 1 -26.59 -6.97 6.27
N LEU A 2 -25.43 -7.34 5.72
CA LEU A 2 -24.14 -6.75 6.11
C LEU A 2 -24.18 -5.28 5.68
N GLN A 3 -24.06 -4.34 6.62
CA GLN A 3 -24.13 -2.90 6.35
C GLN A 3 -22.81 -2.39 5.73
N LEU A 4 -22.40 -2.99 4.62
CA LEU A 4 -21.15 -2.69 3.92
C LEU A 4 -21.44 -1.93 2.62
N PRO A 5 -20.53 -1.04 2.16
CA PRO A 5 -20.61 -0.47 0.83
C PRO A 5 -20.67 -1.54 -0.26
N SER A 6 -21.48 -1.32 -1.30
CA SER A 6 -21.58 -2.24 -2.44
C SER A 6 -20.46 -1.96 -3.42
N HIS A 7 -19.39 -2.73 -3.31
CA HIS A 7 -18.16 -2.53 -4.05
C HIS A 7 -17.67 -3.83 -4.69
N LYS A 8 -17.24 -3.76 -5.94
CA LYS A 8 -16.56 -4.88 -6.61
C LYS A 8 -15.15 -5.06 -6.05
N LEU A 9 -14.70 -6.31 -5.99
CA LEU A 9 -13.29 -6.62 -5.73
C LEU A 9 -12.42 -6.04 -6.84
N ILE A 10 -11.24 -5.58 -6.45
CA ILE A 10 -10.24 -5.06 -7.37
C ILE A 10 -9.23 -6.17 -7.60
N HIS A 11 -8.91 -6.45 -8.86
CA HIS A 11 -7.81 -7.36 -9.18
C HIS A 11 -6.49 -6.60 -9.18
N ASP A 12 -5.44 -7.28 -8.74
CA ASP A 12 -4.10 -6.76 -8.90
C ASP A 12 -3.75 -6.68 -10.40
N VAL A 13 -3.12 -5.58 -10.80
CA VAL A 13 -2.76 -5.27 -12.19
C VAL A 13 -1.29 -4.85 -12.19
N PRO A 14 -0.36 -5.70 -12.66
CA PRO A 14 1.08 -5.44 -12.55
C PRO A 14 1.57 -4.10 -13.10
N THR A 15 0.87 -3.55 -14.09
CA THR A 15 1.20 -2.27 -14.73
C THR A 15 0.65 -1.04 -14.00
N ARG A 16 -0.19 -1.23 -12.97
CA ARG A 16 -0.79 -0.14 -12.19
C ARG A 16 -0.18 -0.14 -10.80
N TRP A 17 0.75 0.77 -10.53
CA TRP A 17 1.61 0.79 -9.34
C TRP A 17 0.91 0.66 -7.98
N ASN A 18 -0.38 1.01 -7.89
CA ASN A 18 -1.15 0.98 -6.65
C ASN A 18 -2.19 -0.15 -6.59
N SER A 19 -2.29 -1.02 -7.60
CA SER A 19 -3.36 -2.02 -7.66
C SER A 19 -3.27 -3.05 -6.54
N ASN A 20 -2.06 -3.39 -6.08
CA ASN A 20 -1.87 -4.32 -4.97
C ASN A 20 -2.43 -3.77 -3.65
N TYR A 21 -2.17 -2.48 -3.36
CA TYR A 21 -2.73 -1.76 -2.23
C TYR A 21 -4.25 -1.67 -2.37
N ASP A 22 -4.75 -1.23 -3.53
CA ASP A 22 -6.19 -1.05 -3.77
C ASP A 22 -6.96 -2.37 -3.67
N MET A 23 -6.35 -3.49 -4.10
CA MET A 23 -6.89 -4.83 -3.97
C MET A 23 -6.98 -5.27 -2.51
N LEU A 24 -5.90 -5.12 -1.74
CA LEU A 24 -5.88 -5.51 -0.32
C LEU A 24 -6.84 -4.67 0.52
N GLU A 25 -6.87 -3.35 0.31
CA GLU A 25 -7.79 -2.44 1.01
C GLU A 25 -9.26 -2.82 0.71
N ARG A 26 -9.57 -3.10 -0.56
CA ARG A 26 -10.92 -3.53 -0.95
C ARG A 26 -11.26 -4.93 -0.43
N TYR A 27 -10.29 -5.82 -0.36
CA TYR A 27 -10.48 -7.16 0.20
C TYR A 27 -10.89 -7.09 1.68
N LEU A 28 -10.17 -6.29 2.47
CA LEU A 28 -10.49 -6.09 3.89
C LEU A 28 -11.85 -5.42 4.10
N GLU A 29 -12.18 -4.41 3.30
CA GLU A 29 -13.51 -3.76 3.33
C GLU A 29 -14.65 -4.76 3.07
N GLN A 30 -14.44 -5.70 2.15
CA GLN A 30 -15.46 -6.66 1.71
C GLN A 30 -15.34 -8.02 2.40
N GLN A 31 -14.46 -8.18 3.40
CA GLN A 31 -14.13 -9.49 3.99
C GLN A 31 -15.37 -10.25 4.46
N ALA A 32 -16.29 -9.59 5.18
CA ALA A 32 -17.50 -10.26 5.68
C ALA A 32 -18.46 -10.67 4.54
N ALA A 33 -18.55 -9.87 3.47
CA ALA A 33 -19.34 -10.23 2.29
C ALA A 33 -18.73 -11.42 1.53
N ILE A 34 -17.39 -11.43 1.37
CA ILE A 34 -16.64 -12.53 0.78
C ILE A 34 -16.82 -13.80 1.61
N TYR A 35 -16.62 -13.73 2.92
CA TYR A 35 -16.78 -14.88 3.83
C TYR A 35 -18.21 -15.44 3.78
N SER A 36 -19.22 -14.56 3.79
CA SER A 36 -20.64 -14.97 3.67
C SER A 36 -20.90 -15.70 2.34
N ALA A 37 -20.44 -15.14 1.22
CA ALA A 37 -20.60 -15.77 -0.10
C ALA A 37 -19.85 -17.11 -0.21
N LEU A 38 -18.65 -17.19 0.37
CA LEU A 38 -17.81 -18.38 0.40
C LEU A 38 -18.37 -19.49 1.30
N THR A 39 -19.12 -19.13 2.35
CA THR A 39 -19.69 -20.11 3.29
C THR A 39 -21.08 -20.58 2.89
N ASP A 40 -21.77 -19.84 2.00
CA ASP A 40 -23.10 -20.15 1.49
C ASP A 40 -23.17 -21.51 0.77
N LYS A 41 -23.96 -22.43 1.33
CA LYS A 41 -24.14 -23.79 0.82
C LYS A 41 -24.84 -23.85 -0.54
N THR A 42 -25.59 -22.82 -0.91
CA THR A 42 -26.28 -22.75 -2.21
C THR A 42 -25.30 -22.46 -3.36
N LEU A 43 -24.23 -21.69 -3.08
CA LEU A 43 -23.16 -21.35 -4.02
C LEU A 43 -22.06 -22.43 -4.09
N LYS A 44 -21.95 -23.27 -3.05
CA LYS A 44 -20.94 -24.34 -2.92
C LYS A 44 -21.08 -25.54 -3.86
N LYS A 45 -22.12 -25.62 -4.71
CA LYS A 45 -22.37 -26.81 -5.56
C LYS A 45 -21.17 -27.20 -6.45
N ASN A 46 -20.27 -26.26 -6.76
CA ASN A 46 -19.09 -26.50 -7.62
C ASN A 46 -17.74 -26.11 -7.01
N ILE A 47 -17.67 -25.65 -5.74
CA ILE A 47 -16.42 -25.16 -5.14
C ILE A 47 -16.02 -26.09 -3.99
N ARG A 48 -15.09 -27.01 -4.25
CA ARG A 48 -14.44 -27.83 -3.23
C ARG A 48 -13.16 -27.11 -2.76
N ASN A 49 -12.92 -27.10 -1.45
CA ASN A 49 -11.74 -26.52 -0.78
C ASN A 49 -11.67 -24.98 -0.83
N ILE A 50 -12.64 -24.32 -0.22
CA ILE A 50 -12.54 -22.89 0.07
C ILE A 50 -11.65 -22.70 1.29
N VAL A 51 -10.45 -22.17 1.10
CA VAL A 51 -9.59 -21.68 2.19
C VAL A 51 -9.98 -20.22 2.42
N THR A 52 -10.58 -19.92 3.56
CA THR A 52 -10.80 -18.55 4.01
C THR A 52 -9.51 -18.05 4.66
N SER A 53 -9.17 -16.77 4.47
CA SER A 53 -8.08 -16.15 5.22
C SER A 53 -8.30 -16.34 6.72
N SER A 54 -7.25 -16.73 7.42
CA SER A 54 -7.25 -16.76 8.88
C SER A 54 -7.20 -15.34 9.45
N ASP A 55 -7.56 -15.18 10.73
CA ASP A 55 -7.42 -13.89 11.41
C ASP A 55 -5.97 -13.38 11.41
N ALA A 56 -4.99 -14.29 11.38
CA ALA A 56 -3.58 -13.94 11.26
C ALA A 56 -3.25 -13.35 9.87
N ASP A 57 -3.80 -13.93 8.80
CA ASP A 57 -3.61 -13.42 7.43
C ASP A 57 -4.23 -12.03 7.27
N VAL A 58 -5.39 -11.81 7.89
CA VAL A 58 -6.10 -10.52 7.90
C VAL A 58 -5.26 -9.47 8.60
N LYS A 59 -4.74 -9.79 9.79
CA LYS A 59 -3.86 -8.91 10.55
C LYS A 59 -2.59 -8.54 9.77
N ILE A 60 -1.96 -9.51 9.10
CA ILE A 60 -0.79 -9.24 8.24
C ILE A 60 -1.16 -8.27 7.11
N ALA A 61 -2.30 -8.47 6.45
CA ALA A 61 -2.76 -7.58 5.38
C ALA A 61 -3.00 -6.15 5.88
N GLU A 62 -3.60 -5.99 7.07
CA GLU A 62 -3.79 -4.68 7.72
C GLU A 62 -2.46 -3.99 8.00
N GLU A 63 -1.49 -4.70 8.59
CA GLU A 63 -0.16 -4.17 8.89
C GLU A 63 0.59 -3.79 7.60
N VAL A 64 0.55 -4.61 6.56
CA VAL A 64 1.16 -4.31 5.26
C VAL A 64 0.52 -3.08 4.62
N LEU A 65 -0.80 -2.92 4.68
CA LEU A 65 -1.47 -1.71 4.19
C LEU A 65 -1.01 -0.46 4.92
N GLN A 66 -0.81 -0.52 6.24
CA GLN A 66 -0.27 0.61 6.99
C GLN A 66 1.12 1.02 6.50
N VAL A 67 1.99 0.04 6.20
CA VAL A 67 3.32 0.30 5.63
C VAL A 67 3.25 0.90 4.22
N LEU A 68 2.32 0.42 3.38
CA LEU A 68 2.21 0.87 1.99
C LEU A 68 1.46 2.21 1.83
N LYS A 69 0.64 2.60 2.82
CA LYS A 69 -0.21 3.80 2.75
C LYS A 69 0.55 5.12 2.47
N PRO A 70 1.73 5.39 3.07
CA PRO A 70 2.53 6.57 2.72
C PRO A 70 2.95 6.57 1.24
N LEU A 71 3.32 5.41 0.68
CA LEU A 71 3.70 5.28 -0.72
C LEU A 71 2.52 5.53 -1.66
N LYS A 72 1.35 4.97 -1.34
CA LYS A 72 0.10 5.21 -2.08
C LYS A 72 -0.26 6.69 -2.09
N THR A 73 -0.21 7.34 -0.93
CA THR A 73 -0.53 8.76 -0.77
C THR A 73 0.40 9.62 -1.62
N ILE A 74 1.71 9.39 -1.53
CA ILE A 74 2.71 10.17 -2.26
C ILE A 74 2.60 9.91 -3.76
N THR A 75 2.48 8.66 -4.19
CA THR A 75 2.33 8.33 -5.61
C THR A 75 1.08 8.98 -6.20
N THR A 76 -0.02 8.99 -5.45
CA THR A 76 -1.27 9.66 -5.86
C THR A 76 -1.08 11.17 -5.97
N LEU A 77 -0.47 11.80 -4.96
CA LEU A 77 -0.14 13.23 -4.98
C LEU A 77 0.73 13.58 -6.19
N LEU A 78 1.84 12.86 -6.40
CA LEU A 78 2.77 13.10 -7.49
C LEU A 78 2.17 12.84 -8.88
N SER A 79 1.09 12.06 -8.95
CA SER A 79 0.36 11.79 -10.21
C SER A 79 -0.67 12.88 -10.54
N THR A 80 -0.86 13.88 -9.67
CA THR A 80 -1.73 15.03 -9.95
C THR A 80 -0.99 16.09 -10.76
N GLU A 81 -1.64 16.65 -11.77
CA GLU A 81 -1.05 17.68 -12.65
C GLU A 81 -0.72 19.00 -11.93
N THR A 82 -1.26 19.22 -10.73
CA THR A 82 -1.15 20.48 -9.99
C THR A 82 0.04 20.54 -9.03
N THR A 83 0.63 19.40 -8.67
CA THR A 83 1.53 19.28 -7.52
C THR A 83 2.35 18.00 -7.67
N PRO A 84 3.44 18.04 -8.44
CA PRO A 84 4.66 18.35 -7.69
C PRO A 84 5.73 19.16 -8.44
N SER A 85 6.42 20.03 -7.69
CA SER A 85 7.72 20.57 -8.07
C SER A 85 8.83 19.54 -7.80
N VAL A 86 9.90 19.60 -8.59
CA VAL A 86 11.10 18.75 -8.42
C VAL A 86 11.68 18.87 -7.00
N SER A 87 11.52 20.03 -6.37
CA SER A 87 11.96 20.28 -4.99
C SER A 87 11.29 19.38 -3.94
N MET A 88 10.08 18.86 -4.18
CA MET A 88 9.38 17.97 -3.25
C MET A 88 9.94 16.54 -3.21
N ILE A 89 10.72 16.14 -4.21
CA ILE A 89 11.21 14.75 -4.34
C ILE A 89 12.06 14.35 -3.14
N LEU A 90 13.02 15.19 -2.72
CA LEU A 90 13.90 14.88 -1.59
C LEU A 90 13.18 14.87 -0.24
N PRO A 91 12.36 15.88 0.12
CA PRO A 91 11.55 15.83 1.34
C PRO A 91 10.65 14.60 1.42
N LEU A 92 9.99 14.23 0.32
CA LEU A 92 9.11 13.06 0.27
C LEU A 92 9.89 11.76 0.40
N LYS A 93 11.02 11.62 -0.29
CA LYS A 93 11.95 10.49 -0.10
C LYS A 93 12.34 10.34 1.35
N THR A 94 12.78 11.43 1.99
CA THR A 94 13.20 11.42 3.40
C THR A 94 12.07 11.00 4.33
N ARG A 95 10.85 11.54 4.15
CA ARG A 95 9.69 11.13 4.95
C ARG A 95 9.36 9.64 4.80
N ILE A 96 9.41 9.10 3.57
CA ILE A 96 9.17 7.68 3.34
C ILE A 96 10.24 6.85 4.07
N LEU A 97 11.52 7.19 3.92
CA LEU A 97 12.60 6.43 4.57
C LEU A 97 12.48 6.46 6.10
N GLN A 98 12.04 7.59 6.67
CA GLN A 98 11.74 7.71 8.10
C GLN A 98 10.54 6.83 8.49
N SER A 99 9.45 6.82 7.72
CA SER A 99 8.29 5.96 8.02
C SER A 99 8.59 4.47 7.87
N MET A 100 9.63 4.11 7.11
CA MET A 100 10.12 2.73 6.98
C MET A 100 11.20 2.38 8.01
N ALA A 101 11.42 3.19 9.05
CA ALA A 101 12.31 2.84 10.14
C ALA A 101 11.90 1.50 10.79
N PRO A 102 12.87 0.60 11.07
CA PRO A 102 12.60 -0.60 11.86
C PRO A 102 11.98 -0.19 13.20
N SER A 103 10.91 -0.87 13.60
CA SER A 103 10.31 -0.78 14.92
C SER A 103 10.40 -2.13 15.63
N GLU A 104 10.49 -2.12 16.96
CA GLU A 104 10.41 -3.35 17.78
C GLU A 104 9.02 -3.99 17.70
N ASP A 105 7.99 -3.18 17.42
CA ASP A 105 6.60 -3.63 17.26
C ASP A 105 6.33 -4.28 15.88
N ASP A 106 7.30 -4.24 14.95
CA ASP A 106 7.10 -4.78 13.61
C ASP A 106 7.07 -6.31 13.63
N CYS A 107 6.02 -6.90 13.06
CA CYS A 107 6.02 -8.33 12.74
C CYS A 107 7.07 -8.63 11.66
N THR A 108 7.41 -9.92 11.47
CA THR A 108 8.40 -10.36 10.48
C THR A 108 8.09 -9.82 9.07
N VAL A 109 6.84 -9.92 8.63
CA VAL A 109 6.42 -9.48 7.28
C VAL A 109 6.56 -7.96 7.14
N THR A 110 6.07 -7.19 8.11
CA THR A 110 6.16 -5.73 8.14
C THR A 110 7.61 -5.27 8.08
N ARG A 111 8.50 -5.91 8.85
CA ARG A 111 9.94 -5.63 8.84
C ARG A 111 10.56 -5.92 7.48
N ASP A 112 10.23 -7.05 6.86
CA ASP A 112 10.76 -7.43 5.55
C ASP A 112 10.29 -6.47 4.44
N VAL A 113 9.01 -6.08 4.46
CA VAL A 113 8.45 -5.08 3.53
C VAL A 113 9.14 -3.72 3.70
N LYS A 114 9.27 -3.23 4.94
CA LYS A 114 10.00 -1.97 5.23
C LYS A 114 11.45 -2.04 4.75
N ALA A 115 12.14 -3.15 5.00
CA ALA A 115 13.52 -3.35 4.58
C ALA A 115 13.66 -3.35 3.04
N ALA A 116 12.77 -4.04 2.34
CA ALA A 116 12.73 -4.06 0.88
C ALA A 116 12.51 -2.66 0.28
N ILE A 117 11.53 -1.91 0.81
CA ILE A 117 11.24 -0.54 0.38
C ILE A 117 12.44 0.37 0.61
N ARG A 118 13.08 0.28 1.78
CA ARG A 118 14.28 1.08 2.08
C ARG A 118 15.43 0.74 1.17
N GLY A 119 15.69 -0.54 0.93
CA GLY A 119 16.75 -1.00 0.03
C GLY A 119 16.58 -0.45 -1.38
N ASP A 120 15.35 -0.44 -1.88
CA ASP A 120 15.03 0.08 -3.22
C ASP A 120 15.05 1.62 -3.30
N LEU A 121 14.51 2.32 -2.29
CA LEU A 121 14.34 3.76 -2.33
C LEU A 121 15.60 4.55 -1.95
N ASN A 122 16.42 4.03 -1.02
CA ASN A 122 17.59 4.73 -0.50
C ASN A 122 18.60 5.18 -1.60
N PRO A 123 18.97 4.36 -2.59
CA PRO A 123 19.92 4.77 -3.63
C PRO A 123 19.33 5.72 -4.69
N ARG A 124 18.00 5.86 -4.78
CA ARG A 124 17.35 6.69 -5.81
C ARG A 124 17.50 8.18 -5.52
N TYR A 125 17.50 9.01 -6.56
CA TYR A 125 17.51 10.49 -6.45
C TYR A 125 18.73 11.10 -5.71
N THR A 126 19.90 10.47 -5.83
CA THR A 126 21.18 10.96 -5.26
C THR A 126 21.92 11.94 -6.18
N ALA A 127 21.33 12.32 -7.33
CA ALA A 127 21.98 13.15 -8.33
C ALA A 127 22.15 14.62 -7.87
N PRO A 128 23.30 15.28 -8.19
CA PRO A 128 23.59 16.65 -7.77
C PRO A 128 22.56 17.71 -8.19
N LEU A 129 21.87 17.50 -9.31
CA LEU A 129 20.89 18.44 -9.86
C LEU A 129 19.65 18.58 -8.98
N ILE A 130 19.21 17.50 -8.33
CA ILE A 130 18.02 17.51 -7.46
C ILE A 130 18.27 18.36 -6.21
N TYR A 131 19.49 18.30 -5.65
CA TYR A 131 19.89 19.13 -4.51
C TYR A 131 19.88 20.63 -4.83
N LYS A 132 20.30 21.01 -6.05
CA LYS A 132 20.30 22.41 -6.48
C LYS A 132 18.88 22.97 -6.64
N THR A 133 17.97 22.20 -7.24
CA THR A 133 16.58 22.63 -7.43
C THR A 133 15.78 22.67 -6.13
N THR A 134 16.00 21.72 -5.21
CA THR A 134 15.36 21.77 -3.88
C THR A 134 15.79 22.99 -3.08
N PHE A 135 17.05 23.41 -3.20
CA PHE A 135 17.56 24.59 -2.50
C PHE A 135 17.02 25.91 -3.05
N ILE A 136 16.83 26.01 -4.37
CA ILE A 136 16.31 27.23 -5.03
C ILE A 136 14.85 27.48 -4.63
N ASP A 137 14.01 26.45 -4.60
CA ASP A 137 12.58 26.60 -4.25
C ASP A 137 12.34 26.83 -2.76
N LEU A 138 13.29 26.53 -1.87
CA LEU A 138 13.21 26.81 -0.43
C LEU A 138 13.57 28.26 -0.06
N LEU A 139 14.11 29.02 -1.01
CA LEU A 139 14.51 30.42 -0.83
C LEU A 139 13.48 31.43 -1.37
N HIS A 140 12.35 30.95 -1.88
CA HIS A 140 11.21 31.75 -2.35
C HIS A 140 9.97 31.48 -1.49
#